data_AF-A0A528B449-F1
#
_entry.id   AF-A0A528B449-F1
#
_cell.length_a   1.000
_cell.length_b   1.000
_cell.length_c   1.000
_cell.angle_alpha   90.00
_cell.angle_beta   90.00
_cell.angle_gamma   90.00
#
_symmetry.space_group_name_H-M   'P 1'
#
loop_
_entity.id
_entity.type
_entity.pdbx_description
1 polymer ?
#
loop_
_entity_poly.entity_id
_entity_poly.type
_entity_poly.pdbx_seq_one_letter_code
_entity_poly.pdbx_strand_id
1 'polypeptide(L)'
;MDAYDGYVSYRMLDEDALAPEIAQMRDLMERDWRTLDIEQDLGLGMMLWLAHFFPAEPWAKAQTKRSLRTLETMWVDPPGYFSRAPWLPDTKFAFTNYGVSLGLQAAGVWPERIGRLNTFFENWRSGDEYDREAITWVMACASHLPGAFVS
;
A
#
# COMPACT_ATOMS: atom_id res chain seq x y z
N MET A 1 2.30 4.19 -10.64
CA MET A 1 1.41 4.70 -9.57
C MET A 1 1.50 6.23 -9.45
N ASP A 2 2.49 6.85 -10.08
CA ASP A 2 2.81 8.27 -9.98
C ASP A 2 1.62 9.20 -10.28
N ALA A 3 0.76 8.85 -11.25
CA ALA A 3 -0.46 9.62 -11.52
C ALA A 3 -1.45 9.61 -10.34
N TYR A 4 -1.57 8.49 -9.61
CA TYR A 4 -2.44 8.37 -8.44
C TYR A 4 -1.86 9.16 -7.27
N ASP A 5 -0.56 9.05 -7.03
CA ASP A 5 0.15 9.79 -5.99
C ASP A 5 0.08 11.30 -6.23
N GLY A 6 0.34 11.75 -7.46
CA GLY A 6 0.19 13.14 -7.87
C GLY A 6 -1.25 13.62 -7.73
N TYR A 7 -2.23 12.86 -8.21
CA TYR A 7 -3.65 13.21 -8.07
C TYR A 7 -4.04 13.43 -6.61
N VAL A 8 -3.69 12.49 -5.73
CA VAL A 8 -4.01 12.59 -4.31
C VAL A 8 -3.27 13.77 -3.66
N SER A 9 -1.96 13.87 -3.89
CA SER A 9 -1.11 14.90 -3.29
C SER A 9 -1.57 16.31 -3.68
N TYR A 10 -1.85 16.56 -4.97
CA TYR A 10 -2.31 17.88 -5.42
C TYR A 10 -3.67 18.24 -4.85
N ARG A 11 -4.61 17.30 -4.78
CA ARG A 11 -5.94 17.55 -4.18
C ARG A 11 -5.87 17.80 -2.68
N MET A 12 -4.99 17.11 -1.97
CA MET A 12 -4.79 17.31 -0.52
C MET A 12 -4.05 18.62 -0.21
N LEU A 13 -3.27 19.14 -1.15
CA LEU A 13 -2.49 20.36 -0.98
C LEU A 13 -3.33 21.63 -1.24
N ASP A 14 -3.90 21.76 -2.44
CA ASP A 14 -4.77 22.88 -2.82
C ASP A 14 -5.54 22.55 -4.12
N GLU A 15 -6.84 22.26 -4.00
CA GLU A 15 -7.66 21.82 -5.14
C GLU A 15 -7.91 22.92 -6.18
N ASP A 16 -7.96 24.19 -5.75
CA ASP A 16 -8.25 25.33 -6.63
C ASP A 16 -6.97 25.77 -7.36
N ALA A 17 -5.87 25.92 -6.63
CA ALA A 17 -4.60 26.38 -7.20
C ALA A 17 -3.97 25.35 -8.15
N LEU A 18 -4.20 24.06 -7.91
CA LEU A 18 -3.62 22.95 -8.68
C LEU A 18 -4.63 22.23 -9.58
N ALA A 19 -5.78 22.87 -9.87
CA ALA A 19 -6.81 22.30 -10.72
C ALA A 19 -6.29 21.77 -12.08
N PRO A 20 -5.36 22.45 -12.79
CA PRO A 20 -4.78 21.93 -14.04
C PRO A 20 -4.00 20.62 -13.84
N GLU A 21 -3.16 20.53 -12.81
CA GLU A 21 -2.35 19.36 -12.49
C GLU A 21 -3.23 18.18 -12.05
N ILE A 22 -4.24 18.44 -11.22
CA ILE A 22 -5.24 17.45 -10.79
C ILE A 22 -5.96 16.87 -12.01
N ALA A 23 -6.41 17.74 -12.93
CA ALA A 23 -7.06 17.29 -14.16
C ALA A 23 -6.12 16.44 -15.02
N GLN A 24 -4.86 16.84 -15.17
CA GLN A 24 -3.85 16.08 -15.90
C GLN A 24 -3.62 14.69 -15.28
N MET A 25 -3.48 14.60 -13.96
CA MET A 25 -3.28 13.33 -13.27
C MET A 25 -4.51 12.42 -13.41
N ARG A 26 -5.71 13.00 -13.31
CA ARG A 26 -6.97 12.28 -13.55
C ARG A 26 -7.07 11.74 -14.97
N ASP A 27 -6.68 12.52 -15.97
CA ASP A 27 -6.68 12.08 -17.38
C ASP A 27 -5.69 10.93 -17.63
N LEU A 28 -4.60 10.86 -16.89
CA LEU A 28 -3.68 9.72 -16.93
C LEU A 28 -4.31 8.49 -16.27
N MET A 29 -4.91 8.64 -15.09
CA MET A 29 -5.58 7.55 -14.38
C MET A 29 -6.77 6.96 -15.17
N GLU A 30 -7.57 7.80 -15.83
CA GLU A 30 -8.75 7.35 -16.60
C GLU A 30 -8.40 6.40 -17.75
N ARG A 31 -7.14 6.40 -18.22
CA ARG A 31 -6.67 5.50 -19.27
C ARG A 31 -6.61 4.06 -18.82
N ASP A 32 -6.30 3.81 -17.55
CA ASP A 32 -5.91 2.48 -17.10
C ASP A 32 -6.56 2.01 -15.81
N TRP A 33 -7.17 2.85 -14.97
CA TRP A 33 -7.59 2.40 -13.62
C TRP A 33 -8.56 1.22 -13.66
N ARG A 34 -9.36 1.10 -14.73
CA ARG A 34 -10.31 0.00 -14.94
C ARG A 34 -9.65 -1.33 -15.26
N THR A 35 -8.44 -1.33 -15.79
CA THR A 35 -7.68 -2.53 -16.19
C THR A 35 -6.36 -2.69 -15.45
N LEU A 36 -5.96 -1.68 -14.67
CA LEU A 36 -4.75 -1.70 -13.86
C LEU A 36 -4.86 -2.85 -12.87
N ASP A 37 -3.92 -3.77 -13.01
CA ASP A 37 -3.70 -4.88 -12.10
C ASP A 37 -2.37 -4.66 -11.39
N ILE A 38 -2.39 -4.82 -10.07
CA ILE A 38 -1.22 -4.63 -9.21
C ILE A 38 -1.00 -5.95 -8.51
N GLU A 39 0.16 -6.53 -8.75
CA GLU A 39 0.47 -7.88 -8.28
C GLU A 39 1.61 -7.92 -7.26
N GLN A 40 2.24 -6.77 -6.98
CA GLN A 40 3.34 -6.66 -6.02
C GLN A 40 2.90 -6.06 -4.69
N ASP A 41 3.39 -6.63 -3.59
CA ASP A 41 3.09 -6.26 -2.20
C ASP A 41 3.10 -4.74 -1.93
N LEU A 42 4.21 -4.05 -2.20
CA LEU A 42 4.32 -2.61 -1.95
C LEU A 42 3.30 -1.81 -2.76
N GLY A 43 3.10 -2.17 -4.03
CA GLY A 43 2.13 -1.49 -4.88
C GLY A 43 0.69 -1.67 -4.36
N LEU A 44 0.38 -2.85 -3.85
CA LEU A 44 -0.92 -3.14 -3.24
C LEU A 44 -1.14 -2.31 -1.96
N GLY A 45 -0.13 -2.25 -1.08
CA GLY A 45 -0.14 -1.40 0.11
C GLY A 45 -0.29 0.09 -0.23
N MET A 46 0.51 0.58 -1.18
CA MET A 46 0.44 1.97 -1.66
C MET A 46 -0.92 2.30 -2.27
N MET A 47 -1.52 1.40 -3.05
CA MET A 47 -2.82 1.65 -3.67
C MET A 47 -3.95 1.69 -2.63
N LEU A 48 -3.93 0.81 -1.63
CA LEU A 48 -4.88 0.87 -0.52
C LEU A 48 -4.73 2.19 0.26
N TRP A 49 -3.49 2.60 0.50
CA TRP A 49 -3.23 3.89 1.12
C TRP A 49 -3.74 5.04 0.22
N LEU A 50 -3.37 5.15 -1.05
CA LEU A 50 -3.86 6.24 -1.90
C LEU A 50 -5.40 6.29 -2.00
N ALA A 51 -6.06 5.13 -2.05
CA ALA A 51 -7.51 5.03 -2.14
C ALA A 51 -8.23 5.54 -0.88
N HIS A 52 -7.59 5.56 0.30
CA HIS A 52 -8.24 5.94 1.56
C HIS A 52 -8.56 7.43 1.64
N PHE A 53 -7.84 8.30 0.92
CA PHE A 53 -8.10 9.75 0.90
C PHE A 53 -9.41 10.11 0.20
N PHE A 54 -9.76 9.37 -0.86
CA PHE A 54 -10.98 9.61 -1.64
C PHE A 54 -11.80 8.31 -1.83
N PRO A 55 -12.26 7.68 -0.73
CA PRO A 55 -12.81 6.33 -0.76
C PRO A 55 -14.15 6.24 -1.50
N ALA A 56 -14.79 7.39 -1.76
CA ALA A 56 -16.02 7.48 -2.53
C ALA A 56 -15.79 7.35 -4.05
N GLU A 57 -14.59 7.64 -4.55
CA GLU A 57 -14.33 7.69 -5.98
C GLU A 57 -14.37 6.31 -6.65
N PRO A 58 -14.83 6.21 -7.91
CA PRO A 58 -14.95 4.92 -8.60
C PRO A 58 -13.64 4.14 -8.68
N TRP A 59 -12.52 4.82 -8.98
CA TRP A 59 -11.21 4.18 -9.06
C TRP A 59 -10.77 3.66 -7.69
N ALA A 60 -10.97 4.46 -6.63
CA ALA A 60 -10.56 4.10 -5.27
C ALA A 60 -11.32 2.86 -4.79
N LYS A 61 -12.64 2.80 -5.02
CA LYS A 61 -13.46 1.62 -4.69
C LYS A 61 -13.03 0.38 -5.45
N ALA A 62 -12.81 0.51 -6.76
CA ALA A 62 -12.45 -0.61 -7.61
C ALA A 62 -11.06 -1.14 -7.27
N GLN A 63 -10.08 -0.24 -7.09
CA GLN A 63 -8.72 -0.59 -6.74
C GLN A 63 -8.64 -1.18 -5.33
N THR A 64 -9.32 -0.61 -4.33
CA THR A 64 -9.39 -1.21 -2.99
C THR A 64 -9.88 -2.67 -3.04
N LYS A 65 -10.97 -2.94 -3.77
CA LYS A 65 -11.51 -4.30 -3.92
C LYS A 65 -10.53 -5.25 -4.63
N ARG A 66 -9.80 -4.77 -5.64
CA ARG A 66 -8.80 -5.59 -6.34
C ARG A 66 -7.59 -5.85 -5.46
N SER A 67 -7.05 -4.81 -4.83
CA SER A 67 -5.88 -4.92 -3.98
C SER A 67 -6.10 -5.88 -2.82
N LEU A 68 -7.24 -5.81 -2.14
CA LEU A 68 -7.58 -6.78 -1.10
C LEU A 68 -7.71 -8.21 -1.65
N ARG A 69 -8.31 -8.39 -2.83
CA ARG A 69 -8.39 -9.73 -3.44
C ARG A 69 -7.02 -10.32 -3.73
N THR A 70 -6.10 -9.52 -4.25
CA THR A 70 -4.75 -9.97 -4.55
C THR A 70 -3.95 -10.22 -3.27
N LEU A 71 -4.07 -9.36 -2.25
CA LEU A 71 -3.43 -9.59 -0.96
C LEU A 71 -3.91 -10.87 -0.27
N GLU A 72 -5.19 -11.23 -0.44
CA GLU A 72 -5.73 -12.49 0.07
C GLU A 72 -4.97 -13.72 -0.46
N THR A 73 -4.53 -13.69 -1.72
CA THR A 73 -3.78 -14.80 -2.33
C THR A 73 -2.30 -14.80 -1.97
N MET A 74 -1.80 -13.72 -1.39
CA MET A 74 -0.40 -13.53 -1.03
C MET A 74 -0.12 -13.76 0.46
N TRP A 75 -1.17 -13.95 1.28
CA TRP A 75 -1.01 -14.18 2.71
C TRP A 75 -0.40 -15.56 2.98
N VAL A 76 0.78 -15.58 3.63
CA VAL A 76 1.49 -16.79 4.04
C VAL A 76 1.40 -16.94 5.55
N ASP A 77 0.70 -17.99 5.97
CA ASP A 77 0.40 -18.26 7.37
C ASP A 77 0.29 -19.78 7.65
N PRO A 78 1.13 -20.34 8.55
CA PRO A 78 2.23 -19.68 9.27
C PRO A 78 3.41 -19.29 8.33
N PRO A 79 4.25 -18.29 8.68
CA PRO A 79 4.33 -17.60 9.98
C PRO A 79 3.51 -16.31 10.09
N GLY A 80 3.09 -15.70 8.98
CA GLY A 80 2.31 -14.46 8.95
C GLY A 80 3.03 -13.31 8.24
N TYR A 81 3.04 -13.33 6.92
CA TYR A 81 3.52 -12.24 6.06
C TYR A 81 2.79 -12.26 4.71
N PHE A 82 2.90 -11.20 3.91
CA PHE A 82 2.52 -11.21 2.50
C PHE A 82 3.73 -11.48 1.61
N SER A 83 3.59 -12.44 0.71
CA SER A 83 4.61 -12.72 -0.30
C SER A 83 4.80 -11.53 -1.24
N ARG A 84 5.90 -11.52 -2.02
CA ARG A 84 6.21 -10.41 -2.93
C ARG A 84 5.16 -10.27 -4.03
N ALA A 85 4.67 -11.40 -4.54
CA ALA A 85 3.64 -11.50 -5.57
C ALA A 85 2.94 -12.87 -5.46
N PRO A 86 1.76 -13.06 -6.07
CA PRO A 86 1.04 -14.34 -6.03
C PRO A 86 1.86 -15.55 -6.52
N TRP A 87 2.78 -15.34 -7.48
CA TRP A 87 3.65 -16.38 -8.03
C TRP A 87 5.03 -16.47 -7.36
N LEU A 88 5.29 -15.68 -6.30
CA LEU A 88 6.55 -15.68 -5.54
C LEU A 88 6.29 -15.90 -4.05
N PRO A 89 5.69 -17.04 -3.64
CA PRO A 89 5.23 -17.27 -2.26
C PRO A 89 6.34 -17.23 -1.20
N ASP A 90 7.56 -17.57 -1.57
CA ASP A 90 8.71 -17.63 -0.64
C ASP A 90 9.48 -16.31 -0.52
N THR A 91 9.22 -15.36 -1.43
CA THR A 91 9.89 -14.05 -1.48
C THR A 91 9.11 -13.04 -0.64
N LYS A 92 9.82 -12.26 0.18
CA LYS A 92 9.23 -11.22 1.06
C LYS A 92 10.28 -10.18 1.40
N PHE A 93 9.83 -8.95 1.66
CA PHE A 93 10.68 -7.87 2.15
C PHE A 93 9.96 -7.17 3.31
N ALA A 94 10.71 -6.76 4.33
CA ALA A 94 10.13 -6.15 5.53
C ALA A 94 9.46 -4.82 5.22
N PHE A 95 10.15 -3.89 4.55
CA PHE A 95 9.62 -2.56 4.25
C PHE A 95 8.35 -2.59 3.39
N THR A 96 8.26 -3.54 2.44
CA THR A 96 7.08 -3.68 1.58
C THR A 96 5.89 -4.24 2.36
N ASN A 97 6.13 -5.19 3.25
CA ASN A 97 5.12 -5.74 4.16
C ASN A 97 4.62 -4.69 5.15
N TYR A 98 5.51 -3.83 5.67
CA TYR A 98 5.10 -2.68 6.46
C TYR A 98 4.27 -1.68 5.63
N GLY A 99 4.57 -1.50 4.34
CA GLY A 99 3.72 -0.75 3.42
C GLY A 99 2.33 -1.37 3.22
N VAL A 100 2.25 -2.69 3.11
CA VAL A 100 0.98 -3.43 3.10
C VAL A 100 0.22 -3.20 4.40
N SER A 101 0.88 -3.33 5.55
CA SER A 101 0.28 -3.04 6.86
C SER A 101 -0.33 -1.64 6.92
N LEU A 102 0.40 -0.62 6.47
CA LEU A 102 -0.12 0.75 6.43
C LEU A 102 -1.36 0.87 5.52
N GLY A 103 -1.33 0.25 4.34
CA GLY A 103 -2.49 0.21 3.44
C GLY A 103 -3.70 -0.51 4.03
N LEU A 104 -3.50 -1.62 4.74
CA LEU A 104 -4.56 -2.35 5.44
C LEU A 104 -5.17 -1.54 6.58
N GLN A 105 -4.33 -0.81 7.33
CA GLN A 105 -4.78 0.11 8.38
C GLN A 105 -5.60 1.26 7.79
N ALA A 106 -5.14 1.86 6.69
CA ALA A 106 -5.85 2.91 5.97
C ALA A 106 -7.22 2.44 5.45
N ALA A 107 -7.31 1.18 4.99
CA ALA A 107 -8.57 0.58 4.55
C ALA A 107 -9.45 0.07 5.71
N GLY A 108 -8.95 0.05 6.95
CA GLY A 108 -9.69 -0.42 8.13
C GLY A 108 -9.99 -1.92 8.13
N VAL A 109 -9.08 -2.76 7.60
CA VAL A 109 -9.31 -4.21 7.45
C VAL A 109 -8.16 -5.07 7.97
N TRP A 110 -8.49 -6.31 8.34
CA TRP A 110 -7.56 -7.36 8.76
C TRP A 110 -6.56 -6.99 9.88
N PRO A 111 -7.04 -6.44 11.02
CA PRO A 111 -6.16 -6.06 12.15
C PRO A 111 -5.32 -7.23 12.67
N GLU A 112 -5.85 -8.45 12.62
CA GLU A 112 -5.14 -9.66 13.03
C GLU A 112 -3.94 -9.96 12.12
N ARG A 113 -4.07 -9.78 10.80
CA ARG A 113 -2.96 -9.97 9.85
C ARG A 113 -1.88 -8.92 10.05
N ILE A 114 -2.27 -7.67 10.32
CA ILE A 114 -1.35 -6.57 10.66
C ILE A 114 -0.51 -6.93 11.89
N GLY A 115 -1.16 -7.38 12.98
CA GLY A 115 -0.46 -7.78 14.20
C GLY A 115 0.56 -8.91 13.97
N ARG A 116 0.15 -9.95 13.22
CA ARG A 116 1.02 -11.09 12.92
C ARG A 116 2.19 -10.72 12.01
N LEU A 117 1.95 -9.88 11.02
CA LEU A 117 2.98 -9.34 10.14
C LEU A 117 4.03 -8.57 10.95
N ASN A 118 3.60 -7.65 11.82
CA ASN A 118 4.51 -6.89 12.68
C ASN A 118 5.34 -7.82 13.58
N THR A 119 4.70 -8.78 14.26
CA THR A 119 5.41 -9.77 15.11
C THR A 119 6.42 -10.60 14.32
N PHE A 120 6.10 -10.99 13.07
CA PHE A 120 7.02 -11.76 12.24
C PHE A 120 8.29 -10.94 11.89
N PHE A 121 8.11 -9.68 11.46
CA PHE A 121 9.22 -8.83 11.02
C PHE A 121 10.03 -8.18 12.15
N GLU A 122 9.59 -8.25 13.41
CA GLU A 122 10.41 -7.87 14.57
C GLU A 122 11.73 -8.66 14.61
N ASN A 123 11.65 -9.98 14.36
CA ASN A 123 12.77 -10.91 14.50
C ASN A 123 13.34 -11.39 13.17
N TRP A 124 12.60 -11.24 12.06
CA TRP A 124 13.08 -11.64 10.75
C TRP A 124 14.12 -10.67 10.19
N ARG A 125 15.11 -11.22 9.47
CA ARG A 125 16.16 -10.47 8.77
C ARG A 125 16.33 -11.05 7.37
N SER A 126 16.50 -10.20 6.36
CA SER A 126 16.73 -10.62 4.98
C SER A 126 18.16 -11.14 4.78
N GLY A 127 19.11 -10.67 5.58
CA GLY A 127 20.54 -10.94 5.41
C GLY A 127 21.19 -10.11 4.31
N ASP A 128 20.50 -9.11 3.77
CA ASP A 128 20.97 -8.22 2.71
C ASP A 128 21.01 -6.74 3.17
N GLU A 129 21.15 -5.81 2.24
CA GLU A 129 21.24 -4.38 2.55
C GLU A 129 19.97 -3.81 3.20
N TYR A 130 18.79 -4.37 2.93
CA TYR A 130 17.51 -3.85 3.42
C TYR A 130 17.36 -3.94 4.94
N ASP A 131 18.13 -4.81 5.62
CA ASP A 131 18.19 -4.86 7.08
C ASP A 131 18.81 -3.57 7.69
N ARG A 132 19.55 -2.79 6.89
CA ARG A 132 20.25 -1.56 7.32
C ARG A 132 19.69 -0.30 6.69
N GLU A 133 18.97 -0.42 5.58
CA GLU A 133 18.39 0.73 4.89
C GLU A 133 17.36 1.46 5.76
N ALA A 134 17.46 2.80 5.77
CA ALA A 134 16.61 3.65 6.60
C ALA A 134 15.11 3.47 6.29
N ILE A 135 14.78 3.17 5.04
CA ILE A 135 13.40 2.95 4.60
C ILE A 135 12.72 1.84 5.40
N THR A 136 13.41 0.75 5.72
CA THR A 136 12.83 -0.37 6.48
C THR A 136 12.40 0.08 7.88
N TRP A 137 13.21 0.89 8.54
CA TRP A 137 12.95 1.39 9.89
C TRP A 137 11.85 2.46 9.92
N VAL A 138 11.82 3.35 8.91
CA VAL A 138 10.74 4.34 8.76
C VAL A 138 9.41 3.63 8.53
N MET A 139 9.39 2.63 7.65
CA MET A 139 8.18 1.85 7.37
C MET A 139 7.74 1.02 8.58
N ALA A 140 8.68 0.46 9.36
CA ALA A 140 8.36 -0.20 10.62
C ALA A 140 7.64 0.76 11.58
N CYS A 141 8.19 1.96 11.80
CA CYS A 141 7.54 2.99 12.63
C CYS A 141 6.13 3.33 12.12
N ALA A 142 5.97 3.55 10.81
CA ALA A 142 4.66 3.85 10.22
C ALA A 142 3.66 2.69 10.35
N SER A 143 4.13 1.44 10.28
CA SER A 143 3.29 0.25 10.47
C SER A 143 2.77 0.13 11.91
N HIS A 144 3.59 0.45 12.91
CA HIS A 144 3.22 0.37 14.32
C HIS A 144 2.46 1.62 14.83
N LEU A 145 2.77 2.78 14.27
CA LEU A 145 2.28 4.08 14.70
C LEU A 145 1.87 4.90 13.46
N PRO A 146 0.77 4.53 12.79
CA PRO A 146 0.41 5.13 11.50
C PRO A 146 0.02 6.61 11.62
N GLY A 147 -0.49 7.06 12.77
CA GLY A 147 -0.74 8.49 13.06
C GLY A 147 -1.45 9.21 11.92
N ALA A 148 -0.85 10.30 11.44
CA ALA A 148 -1.39 11.14 10.36
C ALA A 148 -1.47 10.45 8.99
N PHE A 149 -0.84 9.28 8.80
CA PHE A 149 -0.90 8.55 7.53
C PHE A 149 -2.24 7.88 7.29
N VAL A 150 -3.11 7.73 8.31
CA VAL A 150 -4.41 7.04 8.20
C VAL A 150 -5.56 7.84 8.81
N SER A 151 -5.31 9.12 9.14
CA SER A 151 -6.25 10.01 9.83
C SER A 151 -7.11 10.82 8.88
#